data_AF-A0A243B5A4-F1
#
_entry.id   AF-A0A243B5A4-F1
#
_cell.length_a   1.000
_cell.length_b   1.000
_cell.length_c   1.000
_cell.angle_alpha   90.00
_cell.angle_beta   90.00
_cell.angle_gamma   90.00
#
_symmetry.space_group_name_H-M   'P 1'
#
loop_
_entity.id
_entity.type
_entity.pdbx_description
1 polymer ?
#
loop_
_entity_poly.entity_id
_entity_poly.type
_entity_poly.pdbx_seq_one_letter_code
_entity_poly.pdbx_strand_id
1 'polypeptide(L)'
;MIKKAIDFVLSEVDVPALNHPEISKKIKYKVTNTKVRINSFRKIGDLKIYMNRFSDVPKSGNDLVYKSLKNKGLKTYEDIYPEFKEKFQCYFDDITVLNDFVIGKTYTSWDISNFAKDYDNRKGIYLIGGTSNLKAIFIKVTLENGKYANEWLEENRVLKYYFKNRANKFKLEYQDNFAIYSTKETDVPIYVFIKEDTRCVLHGVFKYIQHVEETDGSKWFELEKIDYYQTLHALTNQEYENDLDIKVKQSQISNGSARKERLKKAARKPDVVEVVTTQYKRNPDVIAEVLERANGYCEECKQEAPFKRAKDGTPYLEVHHVIPLAQGGEDSVENAVGLCPNCHRKAHYG
;
A
#
# COMPACT_ATOMS: atom_id res chain seq x y z
N MET A 1 -19.03 4.08 -6.01
CA MET A 1 -20.07 3.97 -4.96
C MET A 1 -19.59 4.41 -3.59
N ILE A 2 -18.40 4.00 -3.11
CA ILE A 2 -17.84 4.43 -1.81
C ILE A 2 -17.96 5.94 -1.53
N LYS A 3 -17.67 6.80 -2.52
CA LYS A 3 -17.82 8.26 -2.38
C LYS A 3 -19.23 8.68 -1.95
N LYS A 4 -20.28 8.08 -2.52
CA LYS A 4 -21.68 8.36 -2.12
C LYS A 4 -21.97 7.95 -0.67
N ALA A 5 -21.36 6.85 -0.19
CA ALA A 5 -21.51 6.40 1.18
C ALA A 5 -20.78 7.32 2.16
N ILE A 6 -19.56 7.74 1.83
CA ILE A 6 -18.80 8.74 2.57
C ILE A 6 -19.57 10.07 2.62
N ASP A 7 -20.00 10.57 1.47
CA ASP A 7 -20.72 11.84 1.36
C ASP A 7 -22.00 11.83 2.21
N PHE A 8 -22.76 10.73 2.21
CA PHE A 8 -23.93 10.56 3.08
C PHE A 8 -23.57 10.67 4.57
N VAL A 9 -22.55 9.93 5.03
CA VAL A 9 -22.15 9.99 6.44
C VAL A 9 -21.71 11.41 6.83
N LEU A 10 -20.91 12.06 5.97
CA LEU A 10 -20.37 13.38 6.24
C LEU A 10 -21.44 14.48 6.19
N SER A 11 -22.38 14.41 5.24
CA SER A 11 -23.43 15.43 5.09
C SER A 11 -24.42 15.39 6.25
N GLU A 12 -24.71 14.22 6.78
CA GLU A 12 -25.70 14.05 7.85
C GLU A 12 -25.14 14.35 9.24
N VAL A 13 -23.84 14.13 9.48
CA VAL A 13 -23.25 14.21 10.84
C VAL A 13 -22.10 15.22 10.91
N ASP A 14 -21.01 14.97 10.18
CA ASP A 14 -19.76 15.72 10.34
C ASP A 14 -19.88 17.20 9.91
N VAL A 15 -20.47 17.46 8.74
CA VAL A 15 -20.59 18.82 8.19
C VAL A 15 -21.50 19.69 9.06
N PRO A 16 -22.71 19.26 9.47
CA PRO A 16 -23.54 20.02 10.42
C PRO A 16 -22.83 20.29 11.74
N ALA A 17 -22.16 19.28 12.32
CA ALA A 17 -21.43 19.42 13.58
C ALA A 17 -20.29 20.44 13.50
N LEU A 18 -19.53 20.45 12.41
CA LEU A 18 -18.42 21.38 12.21
C LEU A 18 -18.90 22.82 11.97
N ASN A 19 -20.04 23.00 11.31
CA ASN A 19 -20.61 24.31 11.00
C ASN A 19 -21.42 24.90 12.16
N HIS A 20 -21.90 24.09 13.10
CA HIS A 20 -22.73 24.58 14.20
C HIS A 20 -21.95 25.55 15.12
N PRO A 21 -22.46 26.78 15.37
CA PRO A 21 -21.71 27.81 16.10
C PRO A 21 -21.50 27.45 17.57
N GLU A 22 -22.46 26.75 18.18
CA GLU A 22 -22.41 26.41 19.62
C GLU A 22 -21.70 25.08 19.93
N ILE A 23 -21.16 24.38 18.93
CA ILE A 23 -20.36 23.17 19.18
C ILE A 23 -18.95 23.61 19.56
N SER A 24 -18.49 23.17 20.74
CA SER A 24 -17.18 23.56 21.26
C SER A 24 -16.03 23.13 20.34
N LYS A 25 -14.92 23.90 20.35
CA LYS A 25 -13.69 23.57 19.59
C LYS A 25 -13.18 22.15 19.85
N LYS A 26 -13.27 21.68 21.10
CA LYS A 26 -12.88 20.31 21.50
C LYS A 26 -13.68 19.23 20.78
N ILE A 27 -14.99 19.44 20.62
CA ILE A 27 -15.86 18.51 19.89
C ILE A 27 -15.60 18.61 18.39
N LYS A 28 -15.48 19.82 17.84
CA LYS A 28 -15.12 20.01 16.43
C LYS A 28 -13.81 19.29 16.08
N TYR A 29 -12.79 19.38 16.93
CA TYR A 29 -11.53 18.65 16.74
C TYR A 29 -11.73 17.12 16.67
N LYS A 30 -12.57 16.55 17.56
CA LYS A 30 -12.90 15.12 17.52
C LYS A 30 -13.65 14.74 16.23
N VAL A 31 -14.60 15.57 15.80
CA VAL A 31 -15.35 15.36 14.56
C VAL A 31 -14.41 15.45 13.35
N THR A 32 -13.52 16.44 13.28
CA THR A 32 -12.52 16.57 12.21
C THR A 32 -11.66 15.30 12.08
N ASN A 33 -11.20 14.74 13.21
CA ASN A 33 -10.41 13.50 13.17
C ASN A 33 -11.22 12.29 12.68
N THR A 34 -12.49 12.20 13.06
CA THR A 34 -13.39 11.15 12.56
C THR A 34 -13.68 11.34 11.07
N LYS A 35 -13.92 12.57 10.61
CA LYS A 35 -14.07 12.92 9.19
C LYS A 35 -12.88 12.48 8.36
N VAL A 36 -11.65 12.74 8.82
CA VAL A 36 -10.42 12.29 8.13
C VAL A 36 -10.42 10.76 7.97
N ARG A 37 -10.82 10.03 9.02
CA ARG A 37 -10.92 8.57 8.97
C ARG A 37 -12.02 8.09 8.02
N ILE A 38 -13.22 8.68 8.05
CA ILE A 38 -14.30 8.31 7.14
C ILE A 38 -13.88 8.50 5.67
N ASN A 39 -13.17 9.59 5.37
CA ASN A 39 -12.64 9.86 4.03
C ASN A 39 -11.54 8.87 3.58
N SER A 40 -10.97 8.11 4.50
CA SER A 40 -9.88 7.18 4.20
C SER A 40 -10.35 5.80 3.73
N PHE A 41 -11.65 5.46 3.88
CA PHE A 41 -12.15 4.16 3.44
C PHE A 41 -12.23 4.05 1.92
N ARG A 42 -11.83 2.90 1.38
CA ARG A 42 -11.82 2.61 -0.06
C ARG A 42 -12.98 1.73 -0.51
N LYS A 43 -13.50 0.90 0.38
CA LYS A 43 -14.60 -0.04 0.13
C LYS A 43 -15.73 0.14 1.15
N ILE A 44 -16.97 -0.10 0.73
CA ILE A 44 -18.15 0.18 1.55
C ILE A 44 -18.26 -0.81 2.71
N GLY A 45 -17.89 -2.08 2.52
CA GLY A 45 -17.88 -3.09 3.57
C GLY A 45 -16.93 -2.72 4.72
N ASP A 46 -15.76 -2.16 4.42
CA ASP A 46 -14.83 -1.69 5.46
C ASP A 46 -15.38 -0.48 6.23
N LEU A 47 -15.99 0.47 5.53
CA LEU A 47 -16.69 1.59 6.16
C LEU A 47 -17.83 1.08 7.04
N LYS A 48 -18.59 0.07 6.59
CA LYS A 48 -19.63 -0.58 7.39
C LYS A 48 -19.06 -1.22 8.65
N ILE A 49 -17.94 -1.93 8.56
CA ILE A 49 -17.27 -2.53 9.73
C ILE A 49 -16.90 -1.45 10.75
N TYR A 50 -16.43 -0.29 10.30
CA TYR A 50 -16.20 0.86 11.16
C TYR A 50 -17.50 1.42 11.75
N MET A 51 -18.53 1.59 10.93
CA MET A 51 -19.82 2.14 11.33
C MET A 51 -20.60 1.24 12.31
N ASN A 52 -20.34 -0.07 12.33
CA ASN A 52 -20.88 -0.98 13.35
C ASN A 52 -20.62 -0.51 14.78
N ARG A 53 -19.58 0.32 15.02
CA ARG A 53 -19.28 0.89 16.34
C ARG A 53 -20.34 1.87 16.83
N PHE A 54 -21.21 2.32 15.94
CA PHE A 54 -22.31 3.24 16.19
C PHE A 54 -23.66 2.54 15.97
N SER A 55 -23.72 1.21 16.07
CA SER A 55 -25.00 0.47 15.96
C SER A 55 -25.96 0.75 17.10
N ASP A 56 -25.42 1.15 18.25
CA ASP A 56 -26.13 1.34 19.50
C ASP A 56 -25.68 2.65 20.16
N VAL A 57 -26.54 3.18 21.03
CA VAL A 57 -26.20 4.37 21.83
C VAL A 57 -24.93 4.09 22.65
N PRO A 58 -23.95 5.00 22.64
CA PRO A 58 -22.69 4.78 23.34
C PRO A 58 -22.91 4.65 24.85
N LYS A 59 -22.19 3.71 25.47
CA LYS A 59 -22.17 3.53 26.92
C LYS A 59 -21.62 4.78 27.62
N SER A 60 -22.08 5.01 28.85
CA SER A 60 -21.63 6.11 29.71
C SER A 60 -20.10 6.20 29.75
N GLY A 61 -19.54 7.38 29.47
CA GLY A 61 -18.10 7.64 29.42
C GLY A 61 -17.50 7.76 28.01
N ASN A 62 -18.16 7.21 26.98
CA ASN A 62 -17.74 7.34 25.56
C ASN A 62 -18.72 8.15 24.71
N ASP A 63 -19.69 8.80 25.34
CA ASP A 63 -20.83 9.46 24.72
C ASP A 63 -20.66 10.98 24.57
N LEU A 64 -19.45 11.52 24.80
CA LEU A 64 -19.23 12.97 24.81
C LEU A 64 -19.62 13.64 23.48
N VAL A 65 -19.21 13.06 22.34
CA VAL A 65 -19.56 13.60 21.02
C VAL A 65 -21.06 13.40 20.76
N TYR A 66 -21.56 12.19 21.02
CA TYR A 66 -22.97 11.84 20.91
C TYR A 66 -23.88 12.81 21.67
N LYS A 67 -23.67 12.98 22.98
CA LYS A 67 -24.42 13.92 23.84
C LYS A 67 -24.29 15.37 23.35
N SER A 68 -23.09 15.79 22.95
CA SER A 68 -22.88 17.16 22.47
C SER A 68 -23.68 17.46 21.20
N LEU A 69 -23.81 16.49 20.29
CA LEU A 69 -24.60 16.65 19.07
C LEU A 69 -26.11 16.58 19.37
N LYS A 70 -26.54 15.57 20.12
CA LYS A 70 -27.94 15.41 20.55
C LYS A 70 -28.48 16.64 21.27
N ASN A 71 -27.72 17.20 22.20
CA ASN A 71 -28.13 18.41 22.94
C ASN A 71 -28.28 19.66 22.05
N LYS A 72 -27.78 19.61 20.81
CA LYS A 72 -27.91 20.67 19.79
C LYS A 72 -28.88 20.29 18.68
N GLY A 73 -29.65 19.20 18.84
CA GLY A 73 -30.60 18.74 17.82
C GLY A 73 -29.94 18.22 16.55
N LEU A 74 -28.63 17.90 16.58
CA LEU A 74 -27.90 17.36 15.44
C LEU A 74 -27.98 15.84 15.43
N LYS A 75 -28.01 15.26 14.22
CA LYS A 75 -27.90 13.80 14.04
C LYS A 75 -26.52 13.32 14.48
N THR A 76 -26.48 12.07 14.97
CA THR A 76 -25.24 11.36 15.28
C THR A 76 -25.03 10.18 14.33
N TYR A 77 -23.87 9.52 14.40
CA TYR A 77 -23.63 8.32 13.60
C TYR A 77 -24.63 7.20 13.92
N GLU A 78 -25.04 7.10 15.18
CA GLU A 78 -26.05 6.17 15.68
C GLU A 78 -27.41 6.42 15.03
N ASP A 79 -27.80 7.69 14.86
CA ASP A 79 -29.07 8.06 14.23
C ASP A 79 -29.12 7.68 12.75
N ILE A 80 -28.02 7.84 12.03
CA ILE A 80 -27.97 7.59 10.58
C ILE A 80 -27.64 6.13 10.24
N TYR A 81 -27.21 5.32 11.21
CA TYR A 81 -26.75 3.96 10.96
C TYR A 81 -27.84 3.04 10.36
N PRO A 82 -29.13 3.10 10.78
CA PRO A 82 -30.19 2.34 10.12
C PRO A 82 -30.34 2.69 8.62
N GLU A 83 -30.38 3.98 8.30
CA GLU A 83 -30.50 4.46 6.91
C GLU A 83 -29.25 4.13 6.07
N PHE A 84 -28.05 4.25 6.67
CA PHE A 84 -26.80 3.80 6.05
C PHE A 84 -26.89 2.34 5.62
N LYS A 85 -27.41 1.46 6.49
CA LYS A 85 -27.58 0.04 6.19
C LYS A 85 -28.54 -0.18 5.03
N GLU A 86 -29.71 0.41 5.09
CA GLU A 86 -30.72 0.26 4.03
C GLU A 86 -30.17 0.68 2.66
N LYS A 87 -29.48 1.83 2.62
CA LYS A 87 -28.98 2.45 1.38
C LYS A 87 -27.79 1.73 0.75
N PHE A 88 -26.94 1.09 1.55
CA PHE A 88 -25.65 0.57 1.08
C PHE A 88 -25.46 -0.95 1.27
N GLN A 89 -26.47 -1.66 1.77
CA GLN A 89 -26.42 -3.10 2.05
C GLN A 89 -25.85 -3.97 0.92
N CYS A 90 -26.16 -3.67 -0.34
CA CYS A 90 -25.70 -4.46 -1.49
C CYS A 90 -24.19 -4.35 -1.76
N TYR A 91 -23.48 -3.47 -1.06
CA TYR A 91 -22.03 -3.31 -1.14
C TYR A 91 -21.31 -3.74 0.15
N PHE A 92 -21.99 -4.39 1.09
CA PHE A 92 -21.39 -4.74 2.38
C PHE A 92 -20.37 -5.88 2.30
N ASP A 93 -20.40 -6.66 1.24
CA ASP A 93 -19.40 -7.70 0.95
C ASP A 93 -18.18 -7.17 0.18
N ASP A 94 -18.23 -5.90 -0.26
CA ASP A 94 -17.05 -5.19 -0.78
C ASP A 94 -16.15 -4.81 0.40
N ILE A 95 -15.34 -5.77 0.85
CA ILE A 95 -14.39 -5.63 1.95
C ILE A 95 -12.96 -5.74 1.44
N THR A 96 -12.03 -5.10 2.16
CA THR A 96 -10.61 -5.31 1.90
C THR A 96 -10.21 -6.68 2.43
N VAL A 97 -9.49 -7.45 1.62
CA VAL A 97 -8.90 -8.74 1.98
C VAL A 97 -7.38 -8.68 1.90
N LEU A 98 -6.70 -9.67 2.46
CA LEU A 98 -5.23 -9.68 2.48
C LEU A 98 -4.60 -9.61 1.08
N ASN A 99 -5.24 -10.25 0.09
CA ASN A 99 -4.78 -10.23 -1.31
C ASN A 99 -4.92 -8.86 -2.01
N ASP A 100 -5.62 -7.90 -1.43
CA ASP A 100 -5.65 -6.52 -1.94
C ASP A 100 -4.32 -5.77 -1.65
N PHE A 101 -3.48 -6.31 -0.76
CA PHE A 101 -2.15 -5.80 -0.46
C PHE A 101 -1.11 -6.41 -1.40
N VAL A 102 -0.72 -5.64 -2.40
CA VAL A 102 0.18 -6.02 -3.49
C VAL A 102 1.57 -5.47 -3.22
N ILE A 103 2.57 -6.33 -3.27
CA ILE A 103 3.97 -5.95 -3.04
C ILE A 103 4.42 -4.97 -4.13
N GLY A 104 5.05 -3.86 -3.71
CA GLY A 104 5.47 -2.73 -4.54
C GLY A 104 4.42 -1.63 -4.67
N LYS A 105 3.17 -1.85 -4.22
CA LYS A 105 2.16 -0.77 -4.23
C LYS A 105 2.27 0.14 -3.01
N THR A 106 1.84 1.38 -3.21
CA THR A 106 1.75 2.40 -2.17
C THR A 106 0.37 2.41 -1.50
N TYR A 107 0.39 2.47 -0.18
CA TYR A 107 -0.75 2.59 0.72
C TYR A 107 -0.58 3.80 1.61
N THR A 108 -1.62 4.17 2.35
CA THR A 108 -1.56 5.15 3.44
C THR A 108 -1.52 4.45 4.78
N SER A 109 -1.10 5.16 5.84
CA SER A 109 -1.24 4.63 7.21
C SER A 109 -2.69 4.34 7.60
N TRP A 110 -3.66 4.98 6.94
CA TRP A 110 -5.08 4.69 7.15
C TRP A 110 -5.51 3.40 6.45
N ASP A 111 -5.03 3.10 5.24
CA ASP A 111 -5.35 1.82 4.58
C ASP A 111 -4.91 0.63 5.46
N ILE A 112 -3.71 0.71 6.05
CA ILE A 112 -3.17 -0.27 7.01
C ILE A 112 -4.07 -0.38 8.26
N SER A 113 -4.35 0.76 8.91
CA SER A 113 -5.09 0.80 10.18
C SER A 113 -6.56 0.41 10.04
N ASN A 114 -7.20 0.78 8.92
CA ASN A 114 -8.58 0.42 8.61
C ASN A 114 -8.69 -1.09 8.40
N PHE A 115 -7.77 -1.71 7.65
CA PHE A 115 -7.75 -3.15 7.45
C PHE A 115 -7.49 -3.92 8.75
N ALA A 116 -6.57 -3.44 9.58
CA ALA A 116 -6.30 -4.00 10.91
C ALA A 116 -7.45 -3.78 11.92
N LYS A 117 -8.42 -2.91 11.60
CA LYS A 117 -9.56 -2.53 12.45
C LYS A 117 -9.15 -1.96 13.81
N ASP A 118 -7.96 -1.39 13.91
CA ASP A 118 -7.48 -0.75 15.14
C ASP A 118 -7.73 0.76 15.14
N TYR A 119 -7.90 1.34 13.96
CA TYR A 119 -8.20 2.75 13.73
C TYR A 119 -7.22 3.75 14.40
N ASP A 120 -6.00 3.28 14.71
CA ASP A 120 -4.85 4.07 15.15
C ASP A 120 -3.70 4.00 14.13
N ASN A 121 -3.64 5.03 13.28
CA ASN A 121 -2.65 5.14 12.22
C ASN A 121 -1.24 5.55 12.71
N ARG A 122 -1.00 5.66 14.03
CA ARG A 122 0.32 6.00 14.61
C ARG A 122 1.12 4.78 15.05
N LYS A 123 0.50 3.60 15.07
CA LYS A 123 1.17 2.36 15.45
C LYS A 123 2.16 1.92 14.37
N GLY A 124 3.20 1.20 14.80
CA GLY A 124 4.15 0.52 13.91
C GLY A 124 3.75 -0.94 13.65
N ILE A 125 3.15 -1.62 14.63
CA ILE A 125 2.76 -3.03 14.51
C ILE A 125 1.24 -3.16 14.58
N TYR A 126 0.68 -3.90 13.62
CA TYR A 126 -0.74 -4.14 13.42
C TYR A 126 -1.00 -5.65 13.32
N LEU A 127 -1.95 -6.16 14.09
CA LEU A 127 -2.30 -7.58 14.12
C LEU A 127 -3.56 -7.81 13.30
N ILE A 128 -3.49 -8.69 12.29
CA ILE A 128 -4.60 -8.99 11.41
C ILE A 128 -5.31 -10.25 11.91
N GLY A 129 -6.61 -10.15 12.20
CA GLY A 129 -7.43 -11.27 12.71
C GLY A 129 -7.50 -11.39 14.24
N GLY A 130 -6.78 -10.53 14.99
CA GLY A 130 -6.75 -10.54 16.45
C GLY A 130 -5.74 -11.53 17.04
N THR A 131 -5.68 -11.63 18.38
CA THR A 131 -4.67 -12.46 19.08
C THR A 131 -4.99 -13.95 19.09
N SER A 132 -6.27 -14.32 19.11
CA SER A 132 -6.72 -15.70 19.11
C SER A 132 -6.77 -16.34 17.71
N ASN A 133 -6.66 -15.52 16.65
CA ASN A 133 -6.71 -15.96 15.26
C ASN A 133 -5.82 -15.03 14.41
N LEU A 134 -4.53 -14.98 14.74
CA LEU A 134 -3.57 -14.12 14.06
C LEU A 134 -3.33 -14.66 12.64
N LYS A 135 -3.81 -13.93 11.63
CA LYS A 135 -3.70 -14.30 10.22
C LYS A 135 -2.46 -13.74 9.54
N ALA A 136 -2.05 -12.54 9.97
CA ALA A 136 -0.89 -11.83 9.46
C ALA A 136 -0.48 -10.74 10.44
N ILE A 137 0.75 -10.25 10.31
CA ILE A 137 1.22 -9.06 11.01
C ILE A 137 1.61 -8.01 9.96
N PHE A 138 1.13 -6.79 10.12
CA PHE A 138 1.58 -5.66 9.31
C PHE A 138 2.53 -4.81 10.15
N ILE A 139 3.75 -4.61 9.67
CA ILE A 139 4.75 -3.72 10.26
C ILE A 139 4.91 -2.53 9.35
N LYS A 140 4.66 -1.34 9.90
CA LYS A 140 4.90 -0.06 9.25
C LYS A 140 6.16 0.55 9.84
N VAL A 141 7.18 0.65 9.01
CA VAL A 141 8.54 1.06 9.35
C VAL A 141 8.77 2.48 8.86
N THR A 142 9.22 3.36 9.74
CA THR A 142 9.92 4.58 9.31
C THR A 142 11.41 4.32 9.46
N LEU A 143 12.16 4.49 8.38
CA LEU A 143 13.62 4.45 8.39
C LEU A 143 14.10 5.81 8.88
N GLU A 144 14.68 5.86 10.07
CA GLU A 144 15.07 7.11 10.73
C GLU A 144 16.48 6.99 11.32
N ASN A 145 17.18 8.12 11.36
CA ASN A 145 18.41 8.25 12.14
C ASN A 145 18.02 8.67 13.58
N GLY A 146 18.24 7.79 14.55
CA GLY A 146 17.87 8.06 15.94
C GLY A 146 18.21 6.92 16.89
N LYS A 147 17.87 7.07 18.17
CA LYS A 147 18.16 6.07 19.21
C LYS A 147 17.52 4.70 18.95
N TYR A 148 16.39 4.69 18.24
CA TYR A 148 15.67 3.49 17.82
C TYR A 148 15.56 3.43 16.29
N ALA A 149 16.71 3.55 15.61
CA ALA A 149 16.80 3.54 14.15
C ALA A 149 16.42 2.16 13.59
N ASN A 150 15.24 2.08 12.96
CA ASN A 150 14.96 0.94 12.09
C ASN A 150 15.75 1.13 10.79
N GLU A 151 16.43 0.09 10.35
CA GLU A 151 17.35 0.17 9.21
C GLU A 151 17.40 -1.15 8.44
N TRP A 152 17.79 -1.06 7.17
CA TRP A 152 18.17 -2.23 6.39
C TRP A 152 19.56 -2.68 6.81
N LEU A 153 19.68 -3.91 7.33
CA LEU A 153 20.97 -4.59 7.51
C LEU A 153 21.50 -5.09 6.17
N GLU A 154 20.59 -5.50 5.29
CA GLU A 154 20.83 -5.76 3.87
C GLU A 154 19.69 -5.12 3.09
N GLU A 155 20.03 -4.21 2.16
CA GLU A 155 19.05 -3.40 1.43
C GLU A 155 17.97 -4.28 0.78
N ASN A 156 16.70 -3.96 1.06
CA ASN A 156 15.52 -4.69 0.61
C ASN A 156 15.43 -6.18 1.00
N ARG A 157 16.34 -6.72 1.83
CA ARG A 157 16.37 -8.15 2.19
C ARG A 157 16.31 -8.41 3.69
N VAL A 158 17.13 -7.72 4.49
CA VAL A 158 17.22 -7.96 5.94
C VAL A 158 16.97 -6.65 6.67
N LEU A 159 15.91 -6.61 7.47
CA LEU A 159 15.48 -5.42 8.20
C LEU A 159 15.71 -5.59 9.71
N LYS A 160 16.29 -4.58 10.34
CA LYS A 160 16.31 -4.40 11.80
C LYS A 160 15.11 -3.55 12.23
N TYR A 161 14.35 -4.04 13.21
CA TYR A 161 13.19 -3.33 13.76
C TYR A 161 13.13 -3.43 15.28
N TYR A 162 12.89 -2.32 15.97
CA TYR A 162 12.83 -2.31 17.44
C TYR A 162 11.52 -2.87 18.00
N PHE A 163 11.62 -3.64 19.08
CA PHE A 163 10.43 -4.03 19.84
C PHE A 163 9.74 -2.81 20.45
N LYS A 164 8.43 -2.94 20.67
CA LYS A 164 7.66 -1.88 21.31
C LYS A 164 8.01 -1.80 22.79
N ASN A 165 8.48 -0.62 23.20
CA ASN A 165 8.60 -0.24 24.60
C ASN A 165 7.40 0.60 25.03
N ARG A 166 6.95 0.43 26.28
CA ARG A 166 5.92 1.29 26.88
C ARG A 166 6.48 1.87 28.18
N ALA A 167 6.44 3.20 28.32
CA ALA A 167 7.01 3.90 29.47
C ALA A 167 8.46 3.47 29.78
N ASN A 168 9.29 3.36 28.74
CA ASN A 168 10.70 2.94 28.80
C ASN A 168 10.94 1.55 29.40
N LYS A 169 9.93 0.68 29.42
CA LYS A 169 10.07 -0.72 29.83
C LYS A 169 9.74 -1.63 28.66
N PHE A 170 10.68 -2.52 28.37
CA PHE A 170 10.44 -3.65 27.49
C PHE A 170 9.68 -4.75 28.24
N LYS A 171 8.70 -5.37 27.57
CA LYS A 171 8.05 -6.60 28.00
C LYS A 171 7.73 -7.44 26.77
N LEU A 172 8.15 -8.70 26.77
CA LEU A 172 7.86 -9.61 25.66
C LEU A 172 6.36 -9.95 25.62
N GLU A 173 5.69 -9.92 26.78
CA GLU A 173 4.27 -10.22 26.95
C GLU A 173 3.35 -9.10 26.43
N TYR A 174 3.92 -7.96 26.00
CA TYR A 174 3.13 -7.00 25.26
C TYR A 174 2.62 -7.65 23.99
N GLN A 175 1.30 -7.57 23.78
CA GLN A 175 0.59 -8.19 22.67
C GLN A 175 1.30 -8.07 21.31
N ASP A 176 1.80 -6.87 20.99
CA ASP A 176 2.51 -6.59 19.74
C ASP A 176 3.86 -7.34 19.67
N ASN A 177 4.63 -7.37 20.77
CA ASN A 177 5.94 -8.02 20.83
C ASN A 177 5.80 -9.55 20.84
N PHE A 178 4.84 -10.07 21.63
CA PHE A 178 4.56 -11.49 21.70
C PHE A 178 4.12 -12.04 20.35
N ALA A 179 3.27 -11.30 19.61
CA ALA A 179 2.83 -11.70 18.29
C ALA A 179 4.02 -11.89 17.33
N ILE A 180 4.94 -10.93 17.28
CA ILE A 180 6.18 -11.04 16.50
C ILE A 180 6.99 -12.26 16.93
N TYR A 181 7.26 -12.39 18.23
CA TYR A 181 8.08 -13.49 18.73
C TYR A 181 7.46 -14.87 18.46
N SER A 182 6.14 -14.99 18.55
CA SER A 182 5.42 -16.24 18.28
C SER A 182 5.51 -16.70 16.82
N THR A 183 5.87 -15.81 15.88
CA THR A 183 6.13 -16.19 14.48
C THR A 183 7.34 -17.09 14.30
N LYS A 184 8.22 -17.21 15.30
CA LYS A 184 9.33 -18.18 15.26
C LYS A 184 8.87 -19.64 15.20
N GLU A 185 7.64 -19.92 15.66
CA GLU A 185 7.04 -21.27 15.70
C GLU A 185 5.82 -21.40 14.78
N THR A 186 5.52 -20.39 13.95
CA THR A 186 4.32 -20.37 13.11
C THR A 186 4.60 -19.77 11.74
N ASP A 187 3.83 -20.15 10.72
CA ASP A 187 3.96 -19.59 9.36
C ASP A 187 3.18 -18.27 9.18
N VAL A 188 2.98 -17.51 10.25
CA VAL A 188 2.23 -16.24 10.18
C VAL A 188 3.05 -15.22 9.38
N PRO A 189 2.52 -14.72 8.24
CA PRO A 189 3.28 -13.81 7.38
C PRO A 189 3.39 -12.41 7.99
N ILE A 190 4.59 -11.82 7.88
CA ILE A 190 4.86 -10.44 8.34
C ILE A 190 5.01 -9.53 7.12
N TYR A 191 4.02 -8.68 6.87
CA TYR A 191 4.03 -7.70 5.78
C TYR A 191 4.75 -6.44 6.23
N VAL A 192 5.79 -6.05 5.50
CA VAL A 192 6.61 -4.88 5.85
C VAL A 192 6.29 -3.72 4.91
N PHE A 193 5.80 -2.64 5.48
CA PHE A 193 5.54 -1.38 4.81
C PHE A 193 6.62 -0.37 5.17
N ILE A 194 7.33 0.16 4.19
CA ILE A 194 8.26 1.28 4.41
C ILE A 194 7.51 2.58 4.21
N LYS A 195 7.55 3.44 5.23
CA LYS A 195 6.85 4.71 5.28
C LYS A 195 7.80 5.87 4.93
N GLU A 196 7.39 6.64 3.93
CA GLU A 196 8.00 7.92 3.55
C GLU A 196 6.88 8.96 3.52
N ASP A 197 6.98 9.99 4.38
CA ASP A 197 5.93 10.99 4.60
C ASP A 197 4.56 10.39 4.90
N THR A 198 3.66 10.40 3.93
CA THR A 198 2.29 9.87 4.01
C THR A 198 2.13 8.53 3.28
N ARG A 199 3.13 8.15 2.49
CA ARG A 199 3.17 6.94 1.65
C ARG A 199 3.72 5.78 2.46
N CYS A 200 3.13 4.61 2.31
CA CYS A 200 3.55 3.36 2.91
C CYS A 200 3.66 2.33 1.78
N VAL A 201 4.86 2.06 1.29
CA VAL A 201 5.09 1.07 0.22
C VAL A 201 5.18 -0.32 0.85
N LEU A 202 4.43 -1.29 0.35
CA LEU A 202 4.59 -2.68 0.80
C LEU A 202 5.83 -3.29 0.14
N HIS A 203 6.92 -3.49 0.89
CA HIS A 203 8.19 -4.02 0.36
C HIS A 203 8.24 -5.54 0.30
N GLY A 204 7.37 -6.25 1.01
CA GLY A 204 7.28 -7.70 0.92
C GLY A 204 6.77 -8.37 2.18
N VAL A 205 6.85 -9.69 2.16
CA VAL A 205 6.58 -10.55 3.31
C VAL A 205 7.90 -11.05 3.89
N PHE A 206 8.01 -11.01 5.20
CA PHE A 206 9.20 -11.28 5.96
C PHE A 206 8.92 -12.36 7.02
N LYS A 207 9.99 -13.00 7.48
CA LYS A 207 9.99 -13.90 8.63
C LYS A 207 10.89 -13.34 9.72
N TYR A 208 10.52 -13.59 10.97
CA TYR A 208 11.36 -13.34 12.12
C TYR A 208 12.57 -14.29 12.12
N ILE A 209 13.76 -13.76 12.37
CA ILE A 209 15.01 -14.54 12.46
C ILE A 209 15.47 -14.67 13.90
N GLN A 210 15.76 -13.53 14.53
CA GLN A 210 16.33 -13.45 15.87
C GLN A 210 16.06 -12.09 16.49
N HIS A 211 16.43 -11.92 17.75
CA HIS A 211 16.46 -10.61 18.38
C HIS A 211 17.74 -10.42 19.19
N VAL A 212 18.13 -9.15 19.31
CA VAL A 212 19.34 -8.71 19.99
C VAL A 212 18.92 -7.73 21.09
N GLU A 213 19.62 -7.81 22.21
CA GLU A 213 19.55 -6.82 23.28
C GLU A 213 20.78 -5.92 23.22
N GLU A 214 20.54 -4.62 23.16
CA GLU A 214 21.57 -3.58 23.15
C GLU A 214 22.06 -3.30 24.57
N THR A 215 23.23 -2.66 24.67
CA THR A 215 23.83 -2.26 25.95
C THR A 215 22.95 -1.34 26.81
N ASP A 216 22.04 -0.59 26.19
CA ASP A 216 21.09 0.29 26.87
C ASP A 216 19.78 -0.41 27.29
N GLY A 217 19.70 -1.74 27.13
CA GLY A 217 18.55 -2.58 27.44
C GLY A 217 17.43 -2.53 26.39
N SER A 218 17.62 -1.78 25.30
CA SER A 218 16.69 -1.84 24.18
C SER A 218 16.83 -3.17 23.42
N LYS A 219 15.73 -3.63 22.83
CA LYS A 219 15.72 -4.87 22.05
C LYS A 219 15.16 -4.61 20.67
N TRP A 220 15.83 -5.16 19.66
CA TRP A 220 15.37 -5.17 18.28
C TRP A 220 15.42 -6.57 17.72
N PHE A 221 14.64 -6.82 16.67
CA PHE A 221 14.60 -8.10 15.98
C PHE A 221 14.93 -7.94 14.50
N GLU A 222 15.45 -9.03 13.95
CA GLU A 222 15.81 -9.16 12.55
C GLU A 222 14.66 -9.83 11.79
N LEU A 223 14.30 -9.23 10.66
CA LEU A 223 13.36 -9.74 9.70
C LEU A 223 14.08 -10.01 8.37
N GLU A 224 13.94 -11.22 7.82
CA GLU A 224 14.44 -11.55 6.49
C GLU A 224 13.26 -11.69 5.51
N LYS A 225 13.37 -11.06 4.34
CA LYS A 225 12.38 -11.15 3.26
C LYS A 225 12.28 -12.59 2.78
N ILE A 226 11.06 -13.12 2.70
CA ILE A 226 10.78 -14.45 2.17
C ILE A 226 10.75 -14.38 0.63
N ASP A 227 11.23 -15.43 -0.02
CA ASP A 227 11.17 -15.54 -1.47
C ASP A 227 9.71 -15.66 -1.95
N TYR A 228 9.31 -14.74 -2.82
CA TYR A 228 7.91 -14.55 -3.21
C TYR A 228 7.28 -15.78 -3.87
N TYR A 229 8.08 -16.57 -4.62
CA TYR A 229 7.61 -17.79 -5.29
C TYR A 229 7.00 -18.82 -4.32
N GLN A 230 7.21 -18.64 -3.00
CA GLN A 230 6.66 -19.49 -1.94
C GLN A 230 5.39 -18.92 -1.28
N THR A 231 4.96 -17.71 -1.62
CA THR A 231 4.02 -16.93 -0.79
C THR A 231 2.61 -16.71 -1.37
N LEU A 232 2.33 -17.10 -2.62
CA LEU A 232 1.01 -16.91 -3.29
C LEU A 232 0.46 -15.47 -3.27
N HIS A 233 1.26 -14.46 -2.93
CA HIS A 233 0.81 -13.07 -2.89
C HIS A 233 0.84 -12.46 -4.28
N ALA A 234 0.25 -11.27 -4.46
CA ALA A 234 0.37 -10.52 -5.70
C ALA A 234 1.54 -9.51 -5.58
N LEU A 235 2.40 -9.43 -6.59
CA LEU A 235 3.45 -8.39 -6.68
C LEU A 235 3.39 -7.62 -7.99
N THR A 236 3.99 -6.44 -8.02
CA THR A 236 4.10 -5.63 -9.23
C THR A 236 5.24 -6.10 -10.14
N ASN A 237 5.12 -5.90 -11.46
CA ASN A 237 6.20 -6.25 -12.39
C ASN A 237 7.55 -5.58 -12.02
N GLN A 238 7.52 -4.35 -11.50
CA GLN A 238 8.75 -3.68 -11.05
C GLN A 238 9.43 -4.45 -9.92
N GLU A 239 8.66 -4.95 -8.95
CA GLU A 239 9.20 -5.71 -7.83
C GLU A 239 9.75 -7.07 -8.28
N TYR A 240 9.12 -7.70 -9.27
CA TYR A 240 9.62 -8.92 -9.90
C TYR A 240 11.03 -8.71 -10.48
N GLU A 241 11.18 -7.68 -11.31
CA GLU A 241 12.43 -7.36 -11.97
C GLU A 241 13.53 -6.98 -10.96
N ASN A 242 13.17 -6.26 -9.89
CA ASN A 242 14.10 -5.92 -8.81
C ASN A 242 14.64 -7.17 -8.10
N ASP A 243 13.76 -8.11 -7.72
CA ASP A 243 14.17 -9.38 -7.10
C ASP A 243 15.05 -10.21 -8.04
N LEU A 244 14.68 -10.26 -9.32
CA LEU A 244 15.46 -10.95 -10.34
C LEU A 244 16.87 -10.33 -10.49
N ASP A 245 16.98 -9.00 -10.55
CA ASP A 245 18.27 -8.30 -10.65
C ASP A 245 19.17 -8.58 -9.45
N ILE A 246 18.62 -8.57 -8.22
CA ILE A 246 19.35 -8.95 -7.00
C ILE A 246 19.90 -10.38 -7.13
N LYS A 247 19.05 -11.34 -7.53
CA LYS A 247 19.44 -12.74 -7.73
C LYS A 247 20.48 -12.91 -8.83
N VAL A 248 20.40 -12.10 -9.90
CA VAL A 248 21.39 -12.07 -10.99
C VAL A 248 22.73 -11.56 -10.46
N LYS A 249 22.76 -10.43 -9.73
CA LYS A 249 23.98 -9.88 -9.11
C LYS A 249 24.64 -10.88 -8.17
N GLN A 250 23.86 -11.56 -7.32
CA GLN A 250 24.35 -12.64 -6.46
C GLN A 250 24.96 -13.79 -7.27
N SER A 251 24.32 -14.20 -8.36
CA SER A 251 24.85 -15.23 -9.26
C SER A 251 26.13 -14.78 -9.97
N GLN A 252 26.25 -13.50 -10.31
CA GLN A 252 27.43 -12.90 -10.94
C GLN A 252 28.66 -12.89 -10.01
N ILE A 253 28.46 -12.69 -8.71
CA ILE A 253 29.52 -12.80 -7.68
C ILE A 253 30.14 -14.20 -7.66
N SER A 254 29.35 -15.25 -7.88
CA SER A 254 29.89 -16.61 -7.97
C SER A 254 30.74 -16.82 -9.23
N ASN A 255 31.73 -17.70 -9.19
CA ASN A 255 32.56 -17.97 -10.38
C ASN A 255 31.78 -18.72 -11.48
N GLY A 256 32.28 -18.65 -12.72
CA GLY A 256 31.61 -19.22 -13.89
C GLY A 256 31.42 -20.74 -13.85
N SER A 257 32.33 -21.50 -13.23
CA SER A 257 32.18 -22.96 -13.09
C SER A 257 31.06 -23.31 -12.10
N ALA A 258 30.98 -22.63 -10.96
CA ALA A 258 29.90 -22.81 -10.00
C ALA A 258 28.53 -22.52 -10.63
N ARG A 259 28.41 -21.47 -11.46
CA ARG A 259 27.17 -21.21 -12.22
C ARG A 259 26.82 -22.35 -13.17
N LYS A 260 27.79 -22.86 -13.94
CA LYS A 260 27.58 -23.98 -14.87
C LYS A 260 27.10 -25.24 -14.16
N GLU A 261 27.64 -25.55 -12.98
CA GLU A 261 27.17 -26.69 -12.19
C GLU A 261 25.73 -26.52 -11.68
N ARG A 262 25.34 -25.30 -11.26
CA ARG A 262 23.93 -25.02 -10.91
C ARG A 262 23.00 -25.19 -12.12
N LEU A 263 23.41 -24.71 -13.30
CA LEU A 263 22.62 -24.83 -14.53
C LEU A 263 22.41 -26.28 -14.99
N LYS A 264 23.38 -27.19 -14.75
CA LYS A 264 23.21 -28.62 -15.05
C LYS A 264 22.07 -29.27 -14.26
N LYS A 265 21.78 -28.76 -13.06
CA LYS A 265 20.74 -29.27 -12.14
C LYS A 265 19.41 -28.51 -12.25
N ALA A 266 19.40 -27.36 -12.92
CA ALA A 266 18.23 -26.49 -12.99
C ALA A 266 17.17 -27.04 -13.97
N ALA A 267 15.89 -26.79 -13.66
CA ALA A 267 14.81 -27.02 -14.59
C ALA A 267 15.00 -26.13 -15.84
N ARG A 268 14.80 -26.70 -17.03
CA ARG A 268 14.94 -25.96 -18.29
C ARG A 268 13.73 -25.08 -18.62
N LYS A 269 12.56 -25.44 -18.11
CA LYS A 269 11.34 -24.66 -18.27
C LYS A 269 11.16 -23.82 -16.99
N PRO A 270 11.04 -22.49 -17.10
CA PRO A 270 10.75 -21.66 -15.95
C PRO A 270 9.30 -21.86 -15.52
N ASP A 271 9.04 -21.62 -14.24
CA ASP A 271 7.69 -21.49 -13.73
C ASP A 271 7.05 -20.19 -14.24
N VAL A 272 5.72 -20.20 -14.40
CA VAL A 272 4.95 -19.00 -14.77
C VAL A 272 4.56 -18.24 -13.51
N VAL A 273 4.79 -16.94 -13.50
CA VAL A 273 4.42 -16.04 -12.40
C VAL A 273 3.42 -15.00 -12.90
N GLU A 274 2.33 -14.83 -12.16
CA GLU A 274 1.41 -13.72 -12.39
C GLU A 274 1.87 -12.48 -11.61
N VAL A 275 1.92 -11.34 -12.30
CA VAL A 275 2.27 -10.04 -11.73
C VAL A 275 1.17 -9.03 -12.02
N VAL A 276 0.99 -8.07 -11.11
CA VAL A 276 0.04 -6.98 -11.25
C VAL A 276 0.73 -5.82 -11.95
N THR A 277 0.14 -5.31 -13.03
CA THR A 277 0.58 -4.08 -13.70
C THR A 277 -0.50 -3.02 -13.60
N THR A 278 -0.07 -1.77 -13.45
CA THR A 278 -0.95 -0.60 -13.53
C THR A 278 -0.80 -0.01 -14.93
N GLN A 279 -1.91 0.27 -15.60
CA GLN A 279 -1.94 0.88 -16.92
C GLN A 279 -2.85 2.11 -16.91
N TYR A 280 -2.44 3.16 -17.62
CA TYR A 280 -3.29 4.31 -17.88
C TYR A 280 -4.20 4.02 -19.07
N LYS A 281 -5.50 4.29 -18.92
CA LYS A 281 -6.42 4.28 -20.05
C LYS A 281 -6.17 5.53 -20.90
N ARG A 282 -5.29 5.39 -21.88
CA ARG A 282 -4.91 6.46 -22.80
C ARG A 282 -6.00 6.73 -23.83
N ASN A 283 -6.09 7.97 -24.28
CA ASN A 283 -6.93 8.38 -25.38
C ASN A 283 -6.36 7.83 -26.70
N PRO A 284 -7.09 6.94 -27.40
CA PRO A 284 -6.61 6.38 -28.66
C PRO A 284 -6.36 7.44 -29.74
N ASP A 285 -7.09 8.55 -29.73
CA ASP A 285 -6.94 9.61 -30.73
C ASP A 285 -5.62 10.37 -30.58
N VAL A 286 -5.17 10.58 -29.33
CA VAL A 286 -3.84 11.16 -29.06
C VAL A 286 -2.74 10.25 -29.59
N ILE A 287 -2.89 8.94 -29.41
CA ILE A 287 -1.91 7.97 -29.92
C ILE A 287 -1.87 7.99 -31.44
N ALA A 288 -3.04 7.98 -32.10
CA ALA A 288 -3.13 7.98 -33.56
C ALA A 288 -2.51 9.26 -34.16
N GLU A 289 -2.90 10.43 -33.64
CA GLU A 289 -2.41 11.73 -34.12
C GLU A 289 -0.88 11.86 -33.98
N VAL A 290 -0.31 11.44 -32.84
CA VAL A 290 1.14 11.51 -32.64
C VAL A 290 1.89 10.57 -33.59
N LEU A 291 1.36 9.37 -33.84
CA LEU A 291 1.97 8.43 -34.79
C LEU A 291 1.89 8.94 -36.23
N GLU A 292 0.77 9.56 -36.62
CA GLU A 292 0.62 10.19 -37.93
C GLU A 292 1.57 11.39 -38.09
N ARG A 293 1.63 12.27 -37.10
CA ARG A 293 2.58 13.39 -37.05
C ARG A 293 4.03 12.94 -37.18
N ALA A 294 4.40 11.86 -36.49
CA ALA A 294 5.76 11.31 -36.55
C ALA A 294 6.10 10.70 -37.94
N ASN A 295 5.09 10.31 -38.72
CA ASN A 295 5.22 9.82 -40.10
C ASN A 295 6.32 8.74 -40.28
N GLY A 296 6.46 7.84 -39.30
CA GLY A 296 7.44 6.75 -39.33
C GLY A 296 8.87 7.14 -38.95
N TYR A 297 9.12 8.38 -38.53
CA TYR A 297 10.42 8.84 -38.03
C TYR A 297 10.34 9.13 -36.53
N CYS A 298 11.36 8.70 -35.78
CA CYS A 298 11.48 8.98 -34.35
C CYS A 298 11.59 10.50 -34.12
N GLU A 299 10.75 11.07 -33.27
CA GLU A 299 10.75 12.51 -33.02
C GLU A 299 11.94 12.99 -32.19
N GLU A 300 12.70 12.09 -31.54
CA GLU A 300 13.94 12.42 -30.84
C GLU A 300 15.17 12.30 -31.76
N CYS A 301 15.50 11.09 -32.23
CA CYS A 301 16.73 10.86 -33.01
C CYS A 301 16.59 11.11 -34.51
N LYS A 302 15.37 11.40 -35.00
CA LYS A 302 15.04 11.66 -36.41
C LYS A 302 15.33 10.49 -37.37
N GLN A 303 15.63 9.30 -36.85
CA GLN A 303 15.81 8.09 -37.65
C GLN A 303 14.47 7.43 -37.97
N GLU A 304 14.43 6.68 -39.07
CA GLU A 304 13.29 5.83 -39.41
C GLU A 304 13.00 4.81 -38.30
N ALA A 305 11.74 4.42 -38.17
CA ALA A 305 11.33 3.35 -37.27
C ALA A 305 12.15 2.07 -37.57
N PRO A 306 12.67 1.38 -36.54
CA PRO A 306 13.64 0.30 -36.75
C PRO A 306 13.04 -0.95 -37.40
N PHE A 307 11.72 -1.09 -37.39
CA PHE A 307 11.01 -2.17 -38.04
C PHE A 307 9.54 -1.79 -38.28
N LYS A 308 8.86 -2.62 -39.07
CA LYS A 308 7.41 -2.53 -39.33
C LYS A 308 6.64 -3.48 -38.43
N ARG A 309 5.45 -3.09 -37.99
CA ARG A 309 4.52 -3.96 -37.24
C ARG A 309 4.18 -5.18 -38.08
N ALA A 310 4.31 -6.37 -37.51
CA ALA A 310 3.96 -7.62 -38.19
C ALA A 310 2.46 -7.70 -38.57
N LYS A 311 1.60 -6.99 -37.83
CA LYS A 311 0.15 -7.02 -38.01
C LYS A 311 -0.33 -6.30 -39.27
N ASP A 312 0.26 -5.15 -39.60
CA ASP A 312 -0.27 -4.23 -40.61
C ASP A 312 0.82 -3.53 -41.46
N GLY A 313 2.11 -3.83 -41.22
CA GLY A 313 3.22 -3.26 -41.99
C GLY A 313 3.54 -1.80 -41.67
N THR A 314 2.88 -1.17 -40.70
CA THR A 314 3.14 0.23 -40.33
C THR A 314 4.46 0.40 -39.57
N PRO A 315 5.14 1.56 -39.65
CA PRO A 315 6.35 1.85 -38.87
C PRO A 315 6.13 1.67 -37.35
N TYR A 316 7.05 1.00 -36.65
CA TYR A 316 6.95 0.82 -35.20
C TYR A 316 7.57 2.00 -34.43
N LEU A 317 6.70 2.84 -33.88
CA LEU A 317 7.02 3.85 -32.87
C LEU A 317 6.13 3.65 -31.63
N GLU A 318 6.63 4.11 -30.49
CA GLU A 318 5.95 4.11 -29.19
C GLU A 318 5.66 5.55 -28.77
N VAL A 319 4.39 5.84 -28.46
CA VAL A 319 4.00 7.18 -28.01
C VAL A 319 4.36 7.35 -26.54
N HIS A 320 5.22 8.30 -26.25
CA HIS A 320 5.70 8.65 -24.93
C HIS A 320 5.18 10.01 -24.50
N HIS A 321 4.70 10.15 -23.26
CA HIS A 321 4.34 11.46 -22.72
C HIS A 321 5.57 12.16 -22.13
N VAL A 322 5.87 13.37 -22.58
CA VAL A 322 7.03 14.16 -22.15
C VAL A 322 6.98 14.45 -20.65
N ILE A 323 5.82 14.91 -20.16
CA ILE A 323 5.48 14.87 -18.74
C ILE A 323 4.75 13.55 -18.50
N PRO A 324 5.32 12.61 -17.72
CA PRO A 324 4.70 11.31 -17.52
C PRO A 324 3.30 11.43 -16.88
N LEU A 325 2.34 10.63 -17.35
CA LEU A 325 0.99 10.58 -16.77
C LEU A 325 1.02 10.26 -15.26
N ALA A 326 1.99 9.46 -14.82
CA ALA A 326 2.19 9.13 -13.40
C ALA A 326 2.62 10.32 -12.54
N GLN A 327 3.13 11.38 -13.16
CA GLN A 327 3.52 12.63 -12.51
C GLN A 327 2.47 13.74 -12.72
N GLY A 328 1.29 13.39 -13.22
CA GLY A 328 0.20 14.34 -13.48
C GLY A 328 0.25 14.99 -14.86
N GLY A 329 1.04 14.45 -15.79
CA GLY A 329 1.01 14.90 -17.19
C GLY A 329 -0.35 14.68 -17.84
N GLU A 330 -0.71 15.57 -18.76
CA GLU A 330 -1.95 15.47 -19.53
C GLU A 330 -1.84 14.43 -20.64
N ASP A 331 -2.95 13.75 -20.93
CA ASP A 331 -3.04 12.86 -22.08
C ASP A 331 -3.46 13.65 -23.32
N SER A 332 -2.52 14.43 -23.84
CA SER A 332 -2.70 15.35 -24.97
C SER A 332 -1.62 15.17 -26.03
N VAL A 333 -1.87 15.65 -27.25
CA VAL A 333 -0.94 15.55 -28.39
C VAL A 333 0.31 16.39 -28.16
N GLU A 334 0.15 17.53 -27.48
CA GLU A 334 1.22 18.47 -27.14
C GLU A 334 2.18 17.89 -26.10
N ASN A 335 1.67 17.06 -25.19
CA ASN A 335 2.47 16.38 -24.18
C ASN A 335 3.00 15.01 -24.65
N ALA A 336 2.82 14.63 -25.91
CA ALA A 336 3.16 13.30 -26.40
C ALA A 336 4.08 13.33 -27.62
N VAL A 337 4.99 12.36 -27.72
CA VAL A 337 5.97 12.21 -28.81
C VAL A 337 6.08 10.76 -29.29
N GLY A 338 6.27 10.55 -30.59
CA GLY A 338 6.49 9.25 -31.20
C GLY A 338 7.98 8.88 -31.21
N LEU A 339 8.37 7.88 -30.42
CA LEU A 339 9.77 7.48 -30.24
C LEU A 339 10.04 6.08 -30.78
N CYS A 340 11.27 5.85 -31.27
CA CYS A 340 11.73 4.48 -31.49
C CYS A 340 11.99 3.78 -30.15
N PRO A 341 12.01 2.43 -30.09
CA PRO A 341 12.21 1.67 -28.85
C PRO A 341 13.48 2.05 -28.06
N ASN A 342 14.55 2.42 -28.77
CA ASN A 342 15.82 2.81 -28.13
C ASN A 342 15.69 4.18 -27.43
N CYS A 343 15.18 5.19 -28.14
CA CYS A 343 14.88 6.51 -27.59
C CYS A 343 13.85 6.43 -26.46
N HIS A 344 12.82 5.60 -26.62
CA HIS A 344 11.81 5.40 -25.59
C HIS A 344 12.41 4.81 -24.30
N ARG A 345 13.23 3.75 -24.40
CA ARG A 345 13.94 3.22 -23.21
C ARG A 345 14.88 4.24 -22.60
N LYS A 346 15.63 4.99 -23.42
CA LYS A 346 16.52 6.05 -22.97
C LYS A 346 15.77 7.11 -22.16
N ALA A 347 14.57 7.52 -22.62
CA ALA A 347 13.72 8.47 -21.90
C ALA A 347 13.26 7.96 -20.52
N HIS A 348 13.07 6.65 -20.35
CA HIS A 348 12.71 6.05 -19.05
C HIS A 348 13.89 5.78 -18.13
N TYR A 349 15.06 5.41 -18.67
CA TYR A 349 16.14 4.80 -17.88
C TYR A 349 17.51 5.49 -17.98
N GLY A 350 17.73 6.39 -18.94
CA GLY A 350 19.02 7.04 -19.19
C GLY A 350 19.87 6.31 -20.22
#